data_AF-A0A6N9BZ49-F1
#
_entry.id   AF-A0A6N9BZ49-F1
#
_cell.length_a   1.000
_cell.length_b   1.000
_cell.length_c   1.000
_cell.angle_alpha   90.00
_cell.angle_beta   90.00
_cell.angle_gamma   90.00
#
_symmetry.space_group_name_H-M   'P 1'
#
loop_
_entity.id
_entity.type
_entity.pdbx_description
1 polymer ?
#
loop_
_entity_poly.entity_id
_entity_poly.type
_entity_poly.pdbx_seq_one_letter_code
_entity_poly.pdbx_strand_id
1 'polypeptide(L)'
;MDFTQMFEDWRRIVARSVLVFHIVCAAMGLIVLLGVISIPFMGDPSPGGAALASAAVAGLLCGLASCALGGGVRYAVYGDFRLLPSRSFRDYFSGDDDGREEAAHVAPPLPARTQRGSDDDLVDRARESVTGGDLDGFQDVFNRLQASPAIPAGEISEELAPRIRDLGLERNCRELWEQGYTVLEDVAPPEYWRDLRATILKAAAADPGARAGSMGSTLMQKYPVVAEAAINPKMMALAEFSVGAGFILSNVASSIRRKGDRNIGLHCDQVWHPVPFPDHNLFLTACWACDDFTPEAGPTTVVPGSAARRRPPNLDEIGSTATVPIECKAGSIAVWDGRTWHDNAPRTIDGERAVLHVSYTRLMMRQMEVYSRSVQDRLVERYGEPMAQLMGRYDFLAKPEGKLYVDGFLRAVAYSRR
;
A
#
# COMPACT_ATOMS: atom_id res chain seq x y z
N MET A 1 5.82 21.84 35.52
CA MET A 1 6.38 20.73 34.71
C MET A 1 5.52 19.52 34.98
N ASP A 2 4.92 18.95 33.93
CA ASP A 2 4.15 17.71 34.05
C ASP A 2 5.11 16.53 34.07
N PHE A 3 5.32 15.96 35.25
CA PHE A 3 6.24 14.84 35.44
C PHE A 3 5.79 13.57 34.74
N THR A 4 4.49 13.42 34.48
CA THR A 4 3.92 12.26 33.78
C THR A 4 4.25 12.33 32.29
N GLN A 5 4.01 13.50 31.69
CA GLN A 5 4.39 13.81 30.32
C GLN A 5 5.91 13.68 30.12
N MET A 6 6.71 14.22 31.06
CA MET A 6 8.17 14.11 31.02
C MET A 6 8.63 12.66 31.07
N PHE A 7 8.01 11.81 31.91
CA PHE A 7 8.32 10.39 31.98
C PHE A 7 7.93 9.64 30.71
N GLU A 8 6.78 9.95 30.10
CA GLU A 8 6.37 9.36 28.83
C GLU A 8 7.28 9.77 27.67
N ASP A 9 7.67 11.05 27.61
CA ASP A 9 8.61 11.57 26.63
C ASP A 9 9.99 10.94 26.81
N TRP A 10 10.47 10.81 28.05
CA TRP A 10 11.69 10.06 28.36
C TRP A 10 11.58 8.60 27.96
N ARG A 11 10.45 7.93 28.24
CA ARG A 11 10.23 6.54 27.82
C ARG A 11 10.28 6.41 26.30
N ARG A 12 9.74 7.39 25.57
CA ARG A 12 9.71 7.45 24.11
C ARG A 12 11.10 7.73 23.52
N ILE A 13 11.87 8.64 24.12
CA ILE A 13 13.23 9.00 23.72
C ILE A 13 14.20 7.84 23.98
N VAL A 14 14.11 7.22 25.16
CA VAL A 14 14.96 6.07 25.54
C VAL A 14 14.59 4.82 24.76
N ALA A 15 13.29 4.55 24.52
CA ALA A 15 12.85 3.46 23.64
C ALA A 15 13.35 3.62 22.19
N ARG A 16 13.56 4.86 21.73
CA ARG A 16 14.13 5.17 20.41
C ARG A 16 15.65 5.25 20.39
N SER A 17 16.33 5.24 21.53
CA SER A 17 17.78 5.53 21.59
C SER A 17 18.55 4.44 22.34
N VAL A 18 18.19 3.18 22.11
CA VAL A 18 18.82 2.01 22.72
C VAL A 18 20.34 2.02 22.50
N LEU A 19 20.79 2.38 21.29
CA LEU A 19 22.22 2.53 20.98
C LEU A 19 22.89 3.64 21.81
N VAL A 20 22.23 4.78 21.97
CA VAL A 20 22.74 5.91 22.76
C VAL A 20 22.90 5.51 24.23
N PHE A 21 21.97 4.74 24.78
CA PHE A 21 22.07 4.26 26.16
C PHE A 21 23.28 3.33 26.36
N HIS A 22 23.54 2.41 25.41
CA HIS A 22 24.71 1.53 25.48
C HIS A 22 26.02 2.31 25.30
N ILE A 23 26.04 3.30 24.41
CA ILE A 23 27.20 4.21 24.23
C ILE A 23 27.45 4.98 25.53
N VAL A 24 26.41 5.49 26.19
CA VAL A 24 26.54 6.21 27.46
C VAL A 24 27.04 5.30 28.58
N CYS A 25 26.51 4.07 28.70
CA CYS A 25 26.99 3.09 29.68
C CYS A 25 28.45 2.69 29.41
N ALA A 26 28.84 2.49 28.15
CA ALA A 26 30.21 2.18 27.77
C ALA A 26 31.16 3.34 28.02
N ALA A 27 30.77 4.57 27.67
CA ALA A 27 31.54 5.78 27.93
C ALA A 27 31.72 6.03 29.42
N MET A 28 30.66 5.86 30.22
CA MET A 28 30.73 6.00 31.66
C MET A 28 31.55 4.88 32.30
N GLY A 29 31.44 3.64 31.80
CA GLY A 29 32.30 2.53 32.21
C GLY A 29 33.78 2.78 31.90
N LEU A 30 34.10 3.41 30.76
CA LEU A 30 35.46 3.81 30.41
C LEU A 30 35.99 4.92 31.33
N ILE A 31 35.15 5.91 31.66
CA ILE A 31 35.51 6.98 32.61
C ILE A 31 35.81 6.38 34.00
N VAL A 32 34.98 5.45 34.48
CA VAL A 32 35.20 4.77 35.77
C VAL A 32 36.47 3.92 35.73
N LEU A 33 36.68 3.14 34.66
CA LEU A 33 37.91 2.36 34.45
C LEU A 33 39.15 3.25 34.56
N LEU A 34 39.20 4.33 33.78
CA LEU A 34 40.34 5.24 33.76
C LEU A 34 40.49 5.95 35.10
N GLY A 35 39.40 6.35 35.74
CA GLY A 35 39.40 6.97 37.06
C GLY A 35 39.99 6.05 38.14
N VAL A 36 39.56 4.79 38.20
CA VAL A 36 40.06 3.80 39.17
C VAL A 36 41.55 3.51 38.96
N ILE A 37 42.01 3.51 37.70
CA ILE A 37 43.41 3.26 37.35
C ILE A 37 44.30 4.47 37.64
N SER A 38 43.79 5.70 37.51
CA SER A 38 44.62 6.91 37.53
C SER A 38 44.54 7.73 38.80
N ILE A 39 43.34 7.89 39.39
CA ILE A 39 43.11 8.84 40.48
C ILE A 39 43.95 8.54 41.73
N PRO A 40 44.09 7.28 42.19
CA PRO A 40 44.88 6.96 43.39
C PRO A 40 46.37 7.31 43.28
N PHE A 41 46.89 7.50 42.05
CA PHE A 41 48.31 7.69 41.78
C PHE A 41 48.66 9.08 41.26
N MET A 42 47.70 10.02 41.23
CA MET A 42 47.96 11.39 40.77
C MET A 42 49.01 12.16 41.60
N GLY A 43 49.40 11.65 42.77
CA GLY A 43 50.45 12.22 43.64
C GLY A 43 51.60 11.28 43.97
N ASP A 44 51.66 10.08 43.36
CA ASP A 44 52.74 9.12 43.55
C ASP A 44 53.55 9.00 42.24
N PRO A 45 54.80 9.49 42.19
CA PRO A 45 55.60 9.48 40.97
C PRO A 45 56.14 8.09 40.60
N SER A 46 56.01 7.07 41.46
CA SER A 46 56.54 5.72 41.19
C SER A 46 55.73 4.61 41.89
N PRO A 47 54.46 4.40 41.51
CA PRO A 47 53.64 3.34 42.09
C PRO A 47 54.27 1.95 41.82
N GLY A 48 54.30 1.12 42.85
CA GLY A 48 54.85 -0.24 42.74
C GLY A 48 54.05 -1.12 41.77
N GLY A 49 54.72 -2.04 41.08
CA GLY A 49 54.08 -2.88 40.05
C GLY A 49 52.85 -3.67 40.51
N ALA A 50 52.83 -4.12 41.77
CA ALA A 50 51.67 -4.80 42.36
C ALA A 50 50.44 -3.88 42.55
N ALA A 51 50.68 -2.59 42.85
CA ALA A 51 49.61 -1.61 43.01
C ALA A 51 48.98 -1.25 41.66
N LEU A 52 49.82 -1.06 40.63
CA LEU A 52 49.36 -0.82 39.25
C LEU A 52 48.55 -2.01 38.71
N ALA A 53 49.02 -3.23 38.93
CA ALA A 53 48.30 -4.44 38.52
C ALA A 53 46.93 -4.56 39.21
N SER A 54 46.87 -4.27 40.52
CA SER A 54 45.62 -4.31 41.28
C SER A 54 44.63 -3.25 40.81
N ALA A 55 45.10 -2.03 40.52
CA ALA A 55 44.26 -0.96 40.01
C ALA A 55 43.74 -1.24 38.60
N ALA A 56 44.57 -1.84 37.73
CA ALA A 56 44.15 -2.26 36.39
C ALA A 56 43.04 -3.32 36.44
N VAL A 57 43.19 -4.33 37.31
CA VAL A 57 42.15 -5.37 37.50
C VAL A 57 40.88 -4.78 38.08
N ALA A 58 40.98 -3.93 39.12
CA ALA A 58 39.84 -3.27 39.74
C ALA A 58 39.09 -2.38 38.74
N GLY A 59 39.82 -1.58 37.97
CA GLY A 59 39.25 -0.75 36.91
C GLY A 59 38.52 -1.57 35.86
N LEU A 60 39.12 -2.68 35.40
CA LEU A 60 38.50 -3.57 34.40
C LEU A 60 37.20 -4.16 34.92
N LEU A 61 37.19 -4.63 36.17
CA LEU A 61 35.99 -5.17 36.82
C LEU A 61 34.89 -4.11 36.96
N CYS A 62 35.24 -2.89 37.37
CA CYS A 62 34.29 -1.78 37.44
C CYS A 62 33.72 -1.41 36.06
N GLY A 63 34.56 -1.33 35.03
CA GLY A 63 34.12 -1.06 33.67
C GLY A 63 33.16 -2.14 33.13
N LEU A 64 33.50 -3.42 33.35
CA LEU A 64 32.64 -4.55 32.96
C LEU A 64 31.31 -4.54 33.73
N ALA A 65 31.31 -4.22 35.03
CA ALA A 65 30.11 -4.11 35.83
C ALA A 65 29.19 -2.97 35.35
N SER A 66 29.75 -1.82 34.95
CA SER A 66 28.98 -0.71 34.37
C SER A 66 28.35 -1.08 33.01
N CYS A 67 29.07 -1.83 32.17
CA CYS A 67 28.53 -2.36 30.92
C CYS A 67 27.43 -3.40 31.17
N ALA A 68 27.61 -4.28 32.16
CA ALA A 68 26.63 -5.29 32.55
C ALA A 68 25.36 -4.68 33.15
N LEU A 69 25.48 -3.60 33.92
CA LEU A 69 24.34 -2.83 34.44
C LEU A 69 23.47 -2.28 33.30
N GLY A 70 24.09 -1.79 32.22
CA GLY A 70 23.38 -1.37 31.01
C GLY A 70 22.52 -2.49 30.40
N GLY A 71 23.08 -3.71 30.34
CA GLY A 71 22.34 -4.91 29.91
C GLY A 71 21.24 -5.34 30.88
N GLY A 72 21.47 -5.23 32.19
CA GLY A 72 20.50 -5.59 33.24
C GLY A 72 19.29 -4.65 33.30
N VAL A 73 19.51 -3.33 33.22
CA VAL A 73 18.43 -2.33 33.12
C VAL A 73 17.61 -2.56 31.86
N ARG A 74 18.27 -2.88 30.75
CA ARG A 74 17.58 -3.23 29.50
C ARG A 74 16.68 -4.44 29.68
N TYR A 75 17.16 -5.54 30.27
CA TYR A 75 16.34 -6.72 30.51
C TYR A 75 15.14 -6.41 31.41
N ALA A 76 15.35 -5.64 32.49
CA ALA A 76 14.29 -5.25 33.41
C ALA A 76 13.20 -4.39 32.76
N VAL A 77 13.54 -3.54 31.79
CA VAL A 77 12.61 -2.60 31.14
C VAL A 77 11.98 -3.18 29.86
N TYR A 78 12.72 -3.99 29.11
CA TYR A 78 12.33 -4.44 27.76
C TYR A 78 12.18 -5.96 27.63
N GLY A 79 12.56 -6.74 28.64
CA GLY A 79 12.42 -8.21 28.64
C GLY A 79 13.38 -8.94 27.69
N ASP A 80 14.46 -8.30 27.21
CA ASP A 80 15.47 -8.91 26.33
C ASP A 80 16.92 -8.59 26.74
N PHE A 81 17.84 -9.49 26.39
CA PHE A 81 19.30 -9.37 26.63
C PHE A 81 20.11 -9.09 25.36
N ARG A 82 19.49 -8.61 24.27
CA ARG A 82 20.19 -8.50 22.98
C ARG A 82 21.21 -7.35 23.00
N LEU A 83 22.51 -7.68 23.09
CA LEU A 83 23.62 -6.71 23.14
C LEU A 83 23.73 -5.81 21.90
N LEU A 84 23.19 -6.24 20.77
CA LEU A 84 23.07 -5.48 19.52
C LEU A 84 21.63 -5.59 19.00
N PRO A 85 21.05 -4.53 18.42
CA PRO A 85 19.73 -4.63 17.81
C PRO A 85 19.76 -5.69 16.71
N SER A 86 18.74 -6.55 16.64
CA SER A 86 18.55 -7.50 15.53
C SER A 86 18.11 -6.83 14.23
N ARG A 87 18.15 -5.49 14.19
CA ARG A 87 17.76 -4.67 13.06
C ARG A 87 19.03 -4.09 12.46
N SER A 88 19.10 -4.12 11.14
CA SER A 88 20.09 -3.38 10.39
C SER A 88 20.02 -1.91 10.82
N PHE A 89 21.17 -1.23 10.94
CA PHE A 89 21.25 0.21 11.23
C PHE A 89 20.32 1.03 10.30
N ARG A 90 20.04 0.51 9.10
CA ARG A 90 19.12 1.05 8.09
C ARG A 90 17.65 1.10 8.52
N ASP A 91 17.16 0.13 9.30
CA ASP A 91 15.74 0.03 9.69
C ASP A 91 15.39 0.96 10.87
N TYR A 92 16.41 1.52 11.52
CA TYR A 92 16.22 2.40 12.68
C TYR A 92 15.93 3.86 12.27
N PHE A 93 16.33 4.23 11.04
CA PHE A 93 16.17 5.58 10.49
C PHE A 93 15.16 5.66 9.33
N SER A 94 14.65 4.54 8.82
CA SER A 94 13.75 4.52 7.65
C SER A 94 12.28 4.78 7.99
N GLY A 95 12.00 5.82 8.77
CA GLY A 95 10.74 6.54 8.57
C GLY A 95 10.97 7.45 7.38
N ASP A 96 10.68 6.95 6.18
CA ASP A 96 10.86 7.57 4.86
C ASP A 96 11.21 9.08 4.87
N ASP A 97 12.34 9.38 4.24
CA ASP A 97 12.86 10.70 3.83
C ASP A 97 13.76 11.43 4.85
N ASP A 98 15.07 11.12 4.82
CA ASP A 98 16.11 11.88 5.51
C ASP A 98 16.84 12.90 4.62
N GLY A 99 16.32 13.22 3.43
CA GLY A 99 16.78 14.39 2.66
C GLY A 99 18.28 14.40 2.35
N ARG A 100 18.92 13.23 2.30
CA ARG A 100 20.31 13.06 1.87
C ARG A 100 20.30 12.42 0.48
N GLU A 101 20.70 13.17 -0.53
CA GLU A 101 20.77 12.77 -1.95
C GLU A 101 21.62 11.51 -2.23
N GLU A 102 22.39 10.99 -1.25
CA GLU A 102 23.41 9.97 -1.50
C GLU A 102 23.25 8.64 -0.74
N ALA A 103 22.24 8.48 0.14
CA ALA A 103 21.92 7.16 0.71
C ALA A 103 21.03 6.37 -0.26
N ALA A 104 21.54 6.14 -1.48
CA ALA A 104 20.83 5.55 -2.61
C ALA A 104 20.10 4.26 -2.18
N HIS A 105 18.79 4.36 -2.02
CA HIS A 105 17.92 3.21 -2.09
C HIS A 105 18.10 2.61 -3.49
N VAL A 106 18.85 1.51 -3.57
CA VAL A 106 18.98 0.75 -4.81
C VAL A 106 17.70 -0.06 -4.95
N ALA A 107 16.81 0.39 -5.83
CA ALA A 107 15.60 -0.35 -6.13
C ALA A 107 15.98 -1.75 -6.64
N PRO A 108 15.35 -2.83 -6.15
CA PRO A 108 15.57 -4.16 -6.71
C PRO A 108 15.18 -4.16 -8.20
N PRO A 109 15.80 -5.03 -9.02
CA PRO A 109 15.42 -5.14 -10.42
C PRO A 109 13.92 -5.46 -10.53
N LEU A 110 13.23 -4.75 -11.41
CA LEU A 110 11.80 -4.96 -11.60
C LEU A 110 11.54 -6.33 -12.23
N PRO A 111 10.48 -7.04 -11.79
CA PRO A 111 10.05 -8.26 -12.47
C PRO A 111 9.81 -7.99 -13.95
N ALA A 112 10.23 -8.94 -14.79
CA ALA A 112 9.94 -8.89 -16.22
C ALA A 112 8.43 -8.85 -16.45
N ARG A 113 8.00 -8.00 -17.39
CA ARG A 113 6.58 -7.89 -17.72
C ARG A 113 6.16 -9.03 -18.63
N THR A 114 5.19 -9.83 -18.19
CA THR A 114 4.59 -10.90 -18.98
C THR A 114 3.51 -10.37 -19.91
N GLN A 115 2.90 -9.23 -19.57
CA GLN A 115 1.80 -8.63 -20.35
C GLN A 115 2.34 -7.47 -21.20
N ARG A 116 3.03 -7.81 -22.28
CA ARG A 116 3.57 -6.82 -23.23
C ARG A 116 2.56 -6.52 -24.34
N GLY A 117 2.35 -5.24 -24.63
CA GLY A 117 1.56 -4.77 -25.76
C GLY A 117 2.43 -4.31 -26.93
N SER A 118 1.79 -3.94 -28.04
CA SER A 118 2.46 -3.34 -29.21
C SER A 118 3.28 -2.10 -28.85
N ASP A 119 2.80 -1.33 -27.87
CA ASP A 119 3.50 -0.17 -27.32
C ASP A 119 4.79 -0.51 -26.55
N ASP A 120 4.89 -1.69 -25.93
CA ASP A 120 6.10 -2.05 -25.18
C ASP A 120 7.31 -2.23 -26.10
N ASP A 121 7.09 -2.71 -27.34
CA ASP A 121 8.14 -2.76 -28.35
C ASP A 121 8.57 -1.35 -28.80
N LEU A 122 7.65 -0.38 -28.84
CA LEU A 122 7.99 1.02 -29.10
C LEU A 122 8.78 1.64 -27.94
N VAL A 123 8.40 1.33 -26.70
CA VAL A 123 9.13 1.75 -25.49
C VAL A 123 10.56 1.20 -25.51
N ASP A 124 10.73 -0.09 -25.82
CA ASP A 124 12.06 -0.72 -25.91
C ASP A 124 12.93 -0.09 -27.00
N ARG A 125 12.36 0.20 -28.19
CA ARG A 125 13.06 0.89 -29.28
C ARG A 125 13.50 2.30 -28.90
N ALA A 126 12.66 3.04 -28.19
CA ALA A 126 13.01 4.39 -27.79
C ALA A 126 14.09 4.41 -26.70
N ARG A 127 14.11 3.41 -25.81
CA ARG A 127 15.25 3.19 -24.91
C ARG A 127 16.53 2.97 -25.70
N GLU A 128 16.51 2.08 -26.69
CA GLU A 128 17.67 1.81 -27.56
C GLU A 128 18.18 3.08 -28.23
N SER A 129 17.28 3.89 -28.82
CA SER A 129 17.61 5.19 -29.41
C SER A 129 18.30 6.12 -28.42
N VAL A 130 17.78 6.27 -27.20
CA VAL A 130 18.42 7.12 -26.17
C VAL A 130 19.80 6.58 -25.76
N THR A 131 19.92 5.27 -25.54
CA THR A 131 21.22 4.66 -25.17
C THR A 131 22.26 4.75 -26.28
N GLY A 132 21.82 4.77 -27.55
CA GLY A 132 22.67 4.94 -28.73
C GLY A 132 22.97 6.40 -29.10
N GLY A 133 22.39 7.37 -28.40
CA GLY A 133 22.54 8.80 -28.71
C GLY A 133 21.71 9.29 -29.91
N ASP A 134 20.74 8.50 -30.37
CA ASP A 134 19.84 8.81 -31.49
C ASP A 134 18.61 9.58 -31.00
N LEU A 135 18.77 10.90 -30.86
CA LEU A 135 17.70 11.79 -30.40
C LEU A 135 16.55 11.91 -31.41
N ASP A 136 16.85 11.81 -32.71
CA ASP A 136 15.84 11.90 -33.77
C ASP A 136 14.93 10.66 -33.76
N GLY A 137 15.51 9.47 -33.58
CA GLY A 137 14.74 8.23 -33.41
C GLY A 137 13.87 8.23 -32.16
N PHE A 138 14.38 8.75 -31.04
CA PHE A 138 13.56 8.94 -29.83
C PHE A 138 12.38 9.89 -30.10
N GLN A 139 12.63 11.03 -30.74
CA GLN A 139 11.59 12.02 -31.04
C GLN A 139 10.53 11.47 -32.01
N ASP A 140 10.92 10.66 -32.99
CA ASP A 140 10.01 9.96 -33.89
C ASP A 140 9.09 9.02 -33.11
N VAL A 141 9.64 8.16 -32.24
CA VAL A 141 8.81 7.26 -31.42
C VAL A 141 7.87 8.04 -30.51
N PHE A 142 8.37 9.08 -29.83
CA PHE A 142 7.53 9.91 -28.96
C PHE A 142 6.42 10.64 -29.73
N ASN A 143 6.69 11.13 -30.94
CA ASN A 143 5.69 11.76 -31.79
C ASN A 143 4.63 10.76 -32.27
N ARG A 144 5.02 9.54 -32.65
CA ARG A 144 4.08 8.47 -33.00
C ARG A 144 3.19 8.14 -31.80
N LEU A 145 3.78 7.92 -30.63
CA LEU A 145 3.05 7.65 -29.39
C LEU A 145 2.14 8.79 -28.95
N GLN A 146 2.38 10.04 -29.35
CA GLN A 146 1.47 11.18 -29.12
C GLN A 146 0.41 11.36 -30.20
N ALA A 147 0.63 10.84 -31.41
CA ALA A 147 -0.33 10.90 -32.50
C ALA A 147 -1.36 9.74 -32.50
N SER A 148 -0.99 8.53 -32.05
CA SER A 148 -1.84 7.31 -31.98
C SER A 148 -3.16 7.44 -31.20
N PRO A 149 -4.35 7.54 -31.80
CA PRO A 149 -5.62 7.75 -31.07
C PRO A 149 -5.79 6.91 -29.80
N ALA A 150 -6.33 7.51 -28.74
CA ALA A 150 -6.68 6.74 -27.55
C ALA A 150 -7.83 5.78 -27.85
N ILE A 151 -7.81 4.61 -27.24
CA ILE A 151 -8.88 3.63 -27.32
C ILE A 151 -10.15 4.27 -26.72
N PRO A 152 -11.29 4.26 -27.41
CA PRO A 152 -12.52 4.83 -26.88
C PRO A 152 -12.91 4.22 -25.52
N ALA A 153 -13.47 5.04 -24.64
CA ALA A 153 -13.97 4.56 -23.36
C ALA A 153 -15.04 3.47 -23.58
N GLY A 154 -14.93 2.36 -22.86
CA GLY A 154 -15.84 1.22 -22.98
C GLY A 154 -15.46 0.18 -24.03
N GLU A 155 -14.41 0.42 -24.82
CA GLU A 155 -13.87 -0.56 -25.76
C GLU A 155 -12.76 -1.41 -25.13
N ILE A 156 -12.68 -2.67 -25.54
CA ILE A 156 -11.62 -3.59 -25.11
C ILE A 156 -10.48 -3.47 -26.12
N SER A 157 -9.27 -3.15 -25.65
CA SER A 157 -8.08 -3.07 -26.51
C SER A 157 -7.74 -4.41 -27.16
N GLU A 158 -7.08 -4.37 -28.32
CA GLU A 158 -6.61 -5.59 -28.99
C GLU A 158 -5.66 -6.40 -28.09
N GLU A 159 -4.84 -5.72 -27.28
CA GLU A 159 -3.92 -6.37 -26.34
C GLU A 159 -4.64 -7.00 -25.14
N LEU A 160 -5.71 -6.36 -24.66
CA LEU A 160 -6.49 -6.84 -23.52
C LEU A 160 -7.45 -7.97 -23.91
N ALA A 161 -7.93 -7.96 -25.17
CA ALA A 161 -8.98 -8.85 -25.64
C ALA A 161 -8.71 -10.35 -25.43
N PRO A 162 -7.50 -10.90 -25.70
CA PRO A 162 -7.19 -12.30 -25.40
C PRO A 162 -7.41 -12.66 -23.93
N ARG A 163 -6.92 -11.81 -23.01
CA ARG A 163 -7.05 -12.04 -21.57
C ARG A 163 -8.51 -11.95 -21.12
N ILE A 164 -9.29 -11.02 -21.67
CA ILE A 164 -10.72 -10.92 -21.37
C ILE A 164 -11.44 -12.20 -21.79
N ARG A 165 -11.17 -12.73 -22.99
CA ARG A 165 -11.76 -13.99 -23.47
C ARG A 165 -11.35 -15.19 -22.62
N ASP A 166 -10.05 -15.31 -22.32
CA ASP A 166 -9.52 -16.44 -21.53
C ASP A 166 -10.08 -16.46 -20.11
N LEU A 167 -10.39 -15.29 -19.56
CA LEU A 167 -11.00 -15.13 -18.23
C LEU A 167 -12.55 -15.10 -18.25
N GLY A 168 -13.17 -15.12 -19.44
CA GLY A 168 -14.62 -15.09 -19.64
C GLY A 168 -15.28 -13.78 -19.19
N LEU A 169 -14.61 -12.64 -19.40
CA LEU A 169 -15.02 -11.33 -18.84
C LEU A 169 -15.76 -10.43 -19.84
N GLU A 170 -16.05 -10.87 -21.07
CA GLU A 170 -16.69 -10.04 -22.10
C GLU A 170 -18.06 -9.50 -21.64
N ARG A 171 -18.82 -10.34 -20.93
CA ARG A 171 -20.09 -9.91 -20.33
C ARG A 171 -19.86 -8.85 -19.26
N ASN A 172 -18.88 -9.05 -18.40
CA ASN A 172 -18.59 -8.14 -17.28
C ASN A 172 -18.10 -6.77 -17.78
N CYS A 173 -17.26 -6.73 -18.82
CA CYS A 173 -16.85 -5.49 -19.46
C CYS A 173 -18.06 -4.70 -20.00
N ARG A 174 -18.96 -5.38 -20.73
CA ARG A 174 -20.17 -4.76 -21.28
C ARG A 174 -21.10 -4.24 -20.18
N GLU A 175 -21.38 -5.05 -19.15
CA GLU A 175 -22.24 -4.63 -18.03
C GLU A 175 -21.63 -3.46 -17.27
N LEU A 176 -20.33 -3.51 -16.98
CA LEU A 176 -19.64 -2.43 -16.28
C LEU A 176 -19.73 -1.12 -17.07
N TRP A 177 -19.59 -1.16 -18.39
CA TRP A 177 -19.70 0.02 -19.23
C TRP A 177 -21.14 0.54 -19.36
N GLU A 178 -22.09 -0.34 -19.71
CA GLU A 178 -23.48 0.06 -20.01
C GLU A 178 -24.27 0.38 -18.73
N GLN A 179 -24.09 -0.41 -17.68
CA GLN A 179 -24.85 -0.32 -16.44
C GLN A 179 -24.07 0.39 -15.33
N GLY A 180 -22.75 0.51 -15.44
CA GLY A 180 -21.90 1.09 -14.41
C GLY A 180 -21.51 0.10 -13.30
N TYR A 181 -21.95 -1.17 -13.38
CA TYR A 181 -21.61 -2.21 -12.42
C TYR A 181 -21.71 -3.61 -13.03
N THR A 182 -21.06 -4.59 -12.38
CA THR A 182 -21.16 -6.02 -12.71
C THR A 182 -20.81 -6.87 -11.49
N VAL A 183 -21.04 -8.18 -11.58
CA VAL A 183 -20.68 -9.16 -10.55
C VAL A 183 -19.77 -10.22 -11.17
N LEU A 184 -18.61 -10.45 -10.53
CA LEU A 184 -17.71 -11.53 -10.86
C LEU A 184 -18.00 -12.73 -9.96
N GLU A 185 -18.33 -13.85 -10.59
CA GLU A 185 -18.51 -15.15 -9.95
C GLU A 185 -17.26 -16.03 -10.19
N ASP A 186 -17.10 -17.08 -9.37
CA ASP A 186 -16.03 -18.08 -9.49
C ASP A 186 -14.62 -17.46 -9.63
N VAL A 187 -14.27 -16.54 -8.72
CA VAL A 187 -13.01 -15.79 -8.77
C VAL A 187 -11.91 -16.36 -7.88
N ALA A 188 -12.29 -17.17 -6.87
CA ALA A 188 -11.39 -17.85 -5.95
C ALA A 188 -12.11 -19.03 -5.27
N PRO A 189 -11.36 -20.06 -4.81
CA PRO A 189 -11.94 -21.20 -4.09
C PRO A 189 -12.68 -20.81 -2.79
N PRO A 190 -13.68 -21.58 -2.34
CA PRO A 190 -14.45 -21.25 -1.13
C PRO A 190 -13.62 -21.11 0.17
N GLU A 191 -12.50 -21.82 0.29
CA GLU A 191 -11.54 -21.68 1.40
C GLU A 191 -10.94 -20.28 1.47
N TYR A 192 -10.62 -19.68 0.32
CA TYR A 192 -10.05 -18.34 0.26
C TYR A 192 -10.99 -17.30 0.88
N TRP A 193 -12.28 -17.40 0.56
CA TRP A 193 -13.31 -16.50 1.07
C TRP A 193 -13.53 -16.63 2.57
N ARG A 194 -13.47 -17.85 3.10
CA ARG A 194 -13.53 -18.10 4.54
C ARG A 194 -12.33 -17.48 5.26
N ASP A 195 -11.14 -17.63 4.70
CA ASP A 195 -9.91 -17.07 5.25
C ASP A 195 -9.89 -15.53 5.18
N LEU A 196 -10.37 -14.96 4.07
CA LEU A 196 -10.52 -13.53 3.89
C LEU A 196 -11.51 -12.96 4.92
N ARG A 197 -12.68 -13.60 5.08
CA ARG A 197 -13.67 -13.24 6.09
C ARG A 197 -13.09 -13.24 7.50
N ALA A 198 -12.44 -14.33 7.89
CA ALA A 198 -11.81 -14.48 9.20
C ALA A 198 -10.73 -13.42 9.43
N THR A 199 -9.97 -13.08 8.38
CA THR A 199 -8.95 -12.03 8.42
C THR A 199 -9.56 -10.65 8.65
N ILE A 200 -10.66 -10.32 7.98
CA ILE A 200 -11.38 -9.05 8.19
C ILE A 200 -11.86 -8.93 9.63
N LEU A 201 -12.50 -9.98 10.17
CA LEU A 201 -12.97 -9.98 11.56
C LEU A 201 -11.81 -9.86 12.56
N LYS A 202 -10.70 -10.57 12.31
CA LYS A 202 -9.49 -10.47 13.13
C LYS A 202 -8.89 -9.07 13.10
N ALA A 203 -8.82 -8.45 11.92
CA ALA A 203 -8.33 -7.09 11.78
C ALA A 203 -9.20 -6.10 12.57
N ALA A 204 -10.53 -6.29 12.54
CA ALA A 204 -11.48 -5.45 13.28
C ALA A 204 -11.32 -5.55 14.80
N ALA A 205 -11.15 -6.77 15.30
CA ALA A 205 -10.91 -6.99 16.72
C ALA A 205 -9.60 -6.37 17.21
N ALA A 206 -8.59 -6.26 16.33
CA ALA A 206 -7.29 -5.68 16.65
C ALA A 206 -7.27 -4.14 16.63
N ASP A 207 -8.29 -3.49 16.06
CA ASP A 207 -8.42 -2.04 16.03
C ASP A 207 -9.83 -1.58 16.48
N PRO A 208 -10.14 -1.65 17.79
CA PRO A 208 -11.46 -1.29 18.32
C PRO A 208 -11.82 0.20 18.14
N GLY A 209 -10.83 1.05 17.81
CA GLY A 209 -10.99 2.48 17.59
C GLY A 209 -11.26 2.85 16.14
N ALA A 210 -11.07 1.92 15.19
CA ALA A 210 -11.50 2.11 13.82
C ALA A 210 -13.01 2.37 13.80
N ARG A 211 -13.44 3.47 13.15
CA ARG A 211 -14.86 3.80 13.03
C ARG A 211 -15.59 2.56 12.49
N ALA A 212 -16.69 2.20 13.16
CA ALA A 212 -17.54 1.08 12.76
C ALA A 212 -17.82 1.15 11.26
N GLY A 213 -17.21 0.23 10.50
CA GLY A 213 -17.45 0.09 9.07
C GLY A 213 -16.34 0.55 8.11
N SER A 214 -15.13 0.94 8.54
CA SER A 214 -13.98 0.97 7.60
C SER A 214 -12.64 0.89 8.32
N MET A 215 -11.90 -0.20 8.08
CA MET A 215 -10.49 -0.33 8.43
C MET A 215 -9.65 -0.18 7.16
N GLY A 216 -8.72 0.77 7.12
CA GLY A 216 -7.86 1.02 5.95
C GLY A 216 -6.44 1.51 6.29
N SER A 217 -5.54 1.35 5.31
CA SER A 217 -4.11 1.74 5.17
C SER A 217 -3.00 0.72 5.45
N THR A 218 -3.27 -0.45 6.05
CA THR A 218 -2.19 -1.43 6.35
C THR A 218 -2.54 -2.90 6.15
N LEU A 219 -3.68 -3.20 5.53
CA LEU A 219 -4.16 -4.59 5.46
C LEU A 219 -3.25 -5.45 4.56
N MET A 220 -2.90 -4.98 3.36
CA MET A 220 -2.05 -5.75 2.43
C MET A 220 -0.68 -6.10 3.00
N GLN A 221 -0.06 -5.18 3.76
CA GLN A 221 1.25 -5.44 4.36
C GLN A 221 1.20 -6.45 5.53
N LYS A 222 0.04 -6.62 6.16
CA LYS A 222 -0.16 -7.49 7.33
C LYS A 222 -0.71 -8.85 6.95
N TYR A 223 -1.57 -8.91 5.94
CA TYR A 223 -2.39 -10.09 5.64
C TYR A 223 -2.22 -10.51 4.17
N PRO A 224 -1.55 -11.65 3.91
CA PRO A 224 -1.33 -12.14 2.55
C PRO A 224 -2.60 -12.32 1.72
N VAL A 225 -3.67 -12.86 2.32
CA VAL A 225 -4.98 -13.04 1.68
C VAL A 225 -5.59 -11.71 1.19
N VAL A 226 -5.20 -10.57 1.78
CA VAL A 226 -5.67 -9.26 1.30
C VAL A 226 -4.84 -8.78 0.11
N ALA A 227 -3.52 -9.01 0.13
CA ALA A 227 -2.65 -8.68 -1.00
C ALA A 227 -2.98 -9.55 -2.23
N GLU A 228 -3.28 -10.83 -2.03
CA GLU A 228 -3.73 -11.77 -3.07
C GLU A 228 -5.05 -11.33 -3.73
N ALA A 229 -5.96 -10.74 -2.94
CA ALA A 229 -7.22 -10.20 -3.47
C ALA A 229 -6.96 -9.03 -4.43
N ALA A 230 -6.01 -8.16 -4.09
CA ALA A 230 -5.67 -7.01 -4.90
C ALA A 230 -5.04 -7.37 -6.25
N ILE A 231 -4.37 -8.53 -6.36
CA ILE A 231 -3.73 -9.00 -7.59
C ILE A 231 -4.53 -10.11 -8.30
N ASN A 232 -5.83 -10.26 -8.00
CA ASN A 232 -6.65 -11.28 -8.65
C ASN A 232 -6.68 -11.07 -10.18
N PRO A 233 -6.42 -12.11 -11.01
CA PRO A 233 -6.33 -11.95 -12.47
C PRO A 233 -7.59 -11.36 -13.12
N LYS A 234 -8.79 -11.78 -12.69
CA LYS A 234 -10.06 -11.23 -13.21
C LYS A 234 -10.21 -9.75 -12.86
N MET A 235 -9.85 -9.38 -11.63
CA MET A 235 -9.90 -7.98 -11.20
C MET A 235 -8.90 -7.10 -11.93
N MET A 236 -7.66 -7.56 -12.12
CA MET A 236 -6.64 -6.80 -12.84
C MET A 236 -7.04 -6.59 -14.31
N ALA A 237 -7.63 -7.60 -14.96
CA ALA A 237 -8.14 -7.48 -16.32
C ALA A 237 -9.29 -6.46 -16.42
N LEU A 238 -10.22 -6.47 -15.45
CA LEU A 238 -11.32 -5.53 -15.40
C LEU A 238 -10.88 -4.11 -15.00
N ALA A 239 -9.85 -3.99 -14.15
CA ALA A 239 -9.23 -2.72 -13.80
C ALA A 239 -8.56 -2.07 -15.02
N GLU A 240 -7.83 -2.86 -15.82
CA GLU A 240 -7.27 -2.38 -17.08
C GLU A 240 -8.36 -1.88 -18.03
N PHE A 241 -9.42 -2.67 -18.23
CA PHE A 241 -10.57 -2.26 -19.06
C PHE A 241 -11.20 -0.95 -18.57
N SER A 242 -11.36 -0.79 -17.26
CA SER A 242 -12.07 0.34 -16.68
C SER A 242 -11.21 1.61 -16.61
N VAL A 243 -10.04 1.53 -15.98
CA VAL A 243 -9.21 2.68 -15.63
C VAL A 243 -7.89 2.73 -16.41
N GLY A 244 -7.72 1.87 -17.42
CA GLY A 244 -6.64 1.91 -18.42
C GLY A 244 -5.44 1.05 -18.08
N ALA A 245 -4.52 0.87 -19.04
CA ALA A 245 -3.34 -0.01 -18.93
C ALA A 245 -2.36 0.39 -17.82
N GLY A 246 -2.35 1.68 -17.46
CA GLY A 246 -1.56 2.22 -16.35
C GLY A 246 -2.24 2.19 -15.00
N PHE A 247 -3.27 1.35 -14.80
CA PHE A 247 -3.97 1.27 -13.54
C PHE A 247 -3.05 0.93 -12.37
N ILE A 248 -3.25 1.62 -11.25
CA ILE A 248 -2.55 1.37 -10.00
C ILE A 248 -3.56 1.15 -8.89
N LEU A 249 -3.12 0.56 -7.78
CA LEU A 249 -3.98 0.43 -6.60
C LEU A 249 -4.23 1.81 -5.99
N SER A 250 -5.47 2.14 -5.65
CA SER A 250 -5.78 3.36 -4.89
C SER A 250 -5.77 3.11 -3.38
N ASN A 251 -6.54 2.13 -2.91
CA ASN A 251 -6.66 1.79 -1.49
C ASN A 251 -7.23 0.39 -1.30
N VAL A 252 -6.98 -0.15 -0.10
CA VAL A 252 -7.61 -1.38 0.37
C VAL A 252 -8.20 -1.16 1.75
N ALA A 253 -9.51 -1.30 1.83
CA ALA A 253 -10.26 -1.17 3.08
C ALA A 253 -11.10 -2.41 3.33
N SER A 254 -11.49 -2.64 4.58
CA SER A 254 -12.50 -3.64 4.91
C SER A 254 -13.59 -3.06 5.79
N SER A 255 -14.80 -3.56 5.67
CA SER A 255 -15.92 -3.11 6.47
C SER A 255 -16.73 -4.27 7.03
N ILE A 256 -17.30 -4.04 8.22
CA ILE A 256 -18.23 -4.95 8.88
C ILE A 256 -19.53 -4.19 9.10
N ARG A 257 -20.63 -4.76 8.62
CA ARG A 257 -21.98 -4.21 8.77
C ARG A 257 -22.80 -5.09 9.70
N ARG A 258 -23.51 -4.45 10.62
CA ARG A 258 -24.45 -5.04 11.57
C ARG A 258 -25.85 -4.51 11.34
N LYS A 259 -26.83 -5.19 11.94
CA LYS A 259 -28.23 -4.75 11.93
C LYS A 259 -28.36 -3.34 12.50
N GLY A 260 -29.07 -2.48 11.79
CA GLY A 260 -29.31 -1.10 12.22
C GLY A 260 -28.15 -0.12 11.97
N ASP A 261 -27.02 -0.56 11.38
CA ASP A 261 -25.97 0.36 10.93
C ASP A 261 -26.53 1.35 9.91
N ARG A 262 -26.07 2.61 9.99
CA ARG A 262 -26.53 3.70 9.11
C ARG A 262 -26.12 3.47 7.66
N ASN A 263 -26.95 3.93 6.73
CA ASN A 263 -26.58 3.98 5.33
C ASN A 263 -25.68 5.19 5.06
N ILE A 264 -24.86 5.11 4.00
CA ILE A 264 -23.96 6.17 3.58
C ILE A 264 -24.75 7.27 2.86
N GLY A 265 -25.82 6.88 2.14
CA GLY A 265 -26.62 7.75 1.28
C GLY A 265 -26.13 7.67 -0.16
N LEU A 266 -27.00 8.04 -1.11
CA LEU A 266 -26.69 7.96 -2.54
C LEU A 266 -25.50 8.87 -2.91
N HIS A 267 -24.45 8.28 -3.48
CA HIS A 267 -23.21 8.97 -3.86
C HIS A 267 -22.52 8.27 -5.03
N CYS A 268 -21.38 8.79 -5.48
CA CYS A 268 -20.45 8.11 -6.37
C CYS A 268 -19.03 8.21 -5.80
N ASP A 269 -18.11 7.36 -6.22
CA ASP A 269 -16.73 7.35 -5.67
C ASP A 269 -15.84 8.43 -6.30
N GLN A 270 -16.11 8.83 -7.55
CA GLN A 270 -15.29 9.77 -8.31
C GLN A 270 -15.56 11.25 -7.97
N VAL A 271 -15.85 11.57 -6.71
CA VAL A 271 -16.24 12.92 -6.26
C VAL A 271 -15.10 13.94 -6.23
N TRP A 272 -13.84 13.50 -6.34
CA TRP A 272 -12.67 14.39 -6.31
C TRP A 272 -12.29 14.96 -7.67
N HIS A 273 -13.09 14.74 -8.71
CA HIS A 273 -12.89 15.31 -10.04
C HIS A 273 -13.97 16.36 -10.35
N PRO A 274 -13.64 17.50 -10.98
CA PRO A 274 -14.64 18.45 -11.46
C PRO A 274 -15.68 17.79 -12.37
N VAL A 275 -16.92 18.28 -12.32
CA VAL A 275 -17.97 17.84 -13.24
C VAL A 275 -17.98 18.69 -14.53
N PRO A 276 -18.34 18.12 -15.69
CA PRO A 276 -18.63 16.70 -15.90
C PRO A 276 -17.38 15.83 -15.75
N PHE A 277 -17.53 14.69 -15.10
CA PHE A 277 -16.50 13.65 -15.02
C PHE A 277 -16.04 13.25 -16.43
N PRO A 278 -14.79 12.79 -16.66
CA PRO A 278 -14.35 12.39 -18.00
C PRO A 278 -15.10 11.15 -18.53
N ASP A 279 -15.05 10.96 -19.84
CA ASP A 279 -15.59 9.76 -20.49
C ASP A 279 -14.82 8.49 -20.10
N HIS A 280 -13.50 8.60 -19.95
CA HIS A 280 -12.69 7.57 -19.34
C HIS A 280 -12.89 7.57 -17.82
N ASN A 281 -13.23 6.39 -17.28
CA ASN A 281 -13.34 6.23 -15.84
C ASN A 281 -11.97 6.42 -15.17
N LEU A 282 -11.98 7.05 -13.99
CA LEU A 282 -10.79 7.33 -13.21
C LEU A 282 -10.65 6.43 -12.00
N PHE A 283 -11.73 5.78 -11.57
CA PHE A 283 -11.78 5.01 -10.32
C PHE A 283 -12.66 3.77 -10.47
N LEU A 284 -12.17 2.60 -10.05
CA LEU A 284 -12.92 1.34 -10.06
C LEU A 284 -12.92 0.79 -8.64
N THR A 285 -14.09 0.44 -8.13
CA THR A 285 -14.23 -0.17 -6.79
C THR A 285 -14.68 -1.62 -6.92
N ALA A 286 -14.00 -2.52 -6.21
CA ALA A 286 -14.30 -3.93 -6.14
C ALA A 286 -14.60 -4.35 -4.70
N CYS A 287 -15.82 -4.76 -4.45
CA CYS A 287 -16.32 -5.24 -3.17
C CYS A 287 -16.37 -6.76 -3.15
N TRP A 288 -15.41 -7.35 -2.44
CA TRP A 288 -15.28 -8.78 -2.22
C TRP A 288 -16.30 -9.22 -1.16
N ALA A 289 -17.37 -9.88 -1.60
CA ALA A 289 -18.47 -10.32 -0.76
C ALA A 289 -18.10 -11.60 0.00
N CYS A 290 -17.78 -11.47 1.29
CA CYS A 290 -17.45 -12.62 2.16
C CYS A 290 -18.70 -13.27 2.78
N ASP A 291 -19.86 -12.67 2.60
CA ASP A 291 -21.17 -13.14 3.04
C ASP A 291 -22.17 -12.92 1.88
N ASP A 292 -23.28 -13.68 1.86
CA ASP A 292 -24.33 -13.53 0.86
C ASP A 292 -24.91 -12.10 0.87
N PHE A 293 -25.05 -11.53 -0.32
CA PHE A 293 -25.72 -10.25 -0.55
C PHE A 293 -27.17 -10.55 -0.96
N THR A 294 -28.05 -10.68 0.03
CA THR A 294 -29.51 -10.74 -0.14
C THR A 294 -30.16 -9.42 0.30
N PRO A 295 -31.40 -9.09 -0.11
CA PRO A 295 -32.02 -7.80 0.20
C PRO A 295 -32.02 -7.46 1.70
N GLU A 296 -32.29 -8.44 2.56
CA GLU A 296 -32.28 -8.31 4.01
C GLU A 296 -30.87 -8.24 4.63
N ALA A 297 -29.85 -8.70 3.89
CA ALA A 297 -28.45 -8.65 4.32
C ALA A 297 -27.81 -7.25 4.21
N GLY A 298 -28.48 -6.32 3.51
CA GLY A 298 -28.03 -4.94 3.30
C GLY A 298 -26.87 -4.82 2.31
N PRO A 299 -27.02 -5.29 1.05
CA PRO A 299 -25.99 -5.22 0.02
C PRO A 299 -25.73 -3.79 -0.44
N THR A 300 -24.68 -3.60 -1.23
CA THR A 300 -24.54 -2.37 -2.01
C THR A 300 -25.73 -2.27 -2.98
N THR A 301 -26.28 -1.07 -3.15
CA THR A 301 -27.31 -0.77 -4.15
C THR A 301 -26.78 0.22 -5.17
N VAL A 302 -27.27 0.16 -6.40
CA VAL A 302 -26.80 0.98 -7.53
C VAL A 302 -27.97 1.60 -8.29
N VAL A 303 -27.69 2.66 -9.05
CA VAL A 303 -28.59 3.18 -10.08
C VAL A 303 -28.01 2.80 -11.44
N PRO A 304 -28.51 1.75 -12.11
CA PRO A 304 -27.96 1.29 -13.38
C PRO A 304 -27.96 2.41 -14.43
N GLY A 305 -26.87 2.51 -15.19
CA GLY A 305 -26.65 3.53 -16.24
C GLY A 305 -26.37 4.94 -15.71
N SER A 306 -26.31 5.13 -14.38
CA SER A 306 -26.06 6.46 -13.80
C SER A 306 -24.66 7.02 -14.09
N ALA A 307 -23.68 6.17 -14.38
CA ALA A 307 -22.34 6.59 -14.79
C ALA A 307 -22.35 7.53 -16.01
N ALA A 308 -23.32 7.35 -16.93
CA ALA A 308 -23.49 8.20 -18.11
C ALA A 308 -23.86 9.66 -17.77
N ARG A 309 -24.36 9.94 -16.55
CA ARG A 309 -24.64 11.31 -16.09
C ARG A 309 -23.36 12.10 -15.83
N ARG A 310 -22.22 11.43 -15.60
CA ARG A 310 -20.89 12.06 -15.42
C ARG A 310 -20.86 13.16 -14.35
N ARG A 311 -21.60 12.97 -13.25
CA ARG A 311 -21.67 13.88 -12.09
C ARG A 311 -22.20 13.12 -10.86
N PRO A 312 -22.01 13.63 -9.63
CA PRO A 312 -22.72 13.10 -8.47
C PRO A 312 -24.24 13.40 -8.54
N PRO A 313 -25.06 12.67 -7.76
CA PRO A 313 -26.48 13.02 -7.61
C PRO A 313 -26.63 14.39 -6.93
N ASN A 314 -27.66 15.14 -7.29
CA ASN A 314 -28.03 16.36 -6.58
C ASN A 314 -28.90 16.05 -5.35
N LEU A 315 -29.22 17.06 -4.53
CA LEU A 315 -29.98 16.88 -3.29
C LEU A 315 -31.36 16.25 -3.50
N ASP A 316 -32.07 16.61 -4.56
CA ASP A 316 -33.39 16.06 -4.86
C ASP A 316 -33.27 14.59 -5.28
N GLU A 317 -32.27 14.27 -6.11
CA GLU A 317 -32.00 12.91 -6.58
C GLU A 317 -31.58 11.97 -5.44
N ILE A 318 -30.85 12.46 -4.43
CA ILE A 318 -30.47 11.67 -3.25
C ILE A 318 -31.70 11.14 -2.50
N GLY A 319 -32.78 11.91 -2.42
CA GLY A 319 -34.01 11.53 -1.70
C GLY A 319 -35.06 10.83 -2.55
N SER A 320 -34.98 10.93 -3.89
CA SER A 320 -36.05 10.50 -4.80
C SER A 320 -35.66 9.36 -5.75
N THR A 321 -34.37 9.10 -5.94
CA THR A 321 -33.91 8.08 -6.89
C THR A 321 -33.98 6.68 -6.28
N ALA A 322 -34.71 5.78 -6.95
CA ALA A 322 -34.72 4.37 -6.59
C ALA A 322 -33.37 3.71 -6.93
N THR A 323 -32.90 2.83 -6.06
CA THR A 323 -31.69 2.02 -6.27
C THR A 323 -32.06 0.53 -6.36
N VAL A 324 -31.25 -0.26 -7.04
CA VAL A 324 -31.39 -1.72 -7.14
C VAL A 324 -30.27 -2.40 -6.34
N PRO A 325 -30.55 -3.45 -5.57
CA PRO A 325 -29.51 -4.19 -4.85
C PRO A 325 -28.61 -4.97 -5.81
N ILE A 326 -27.30 -4.97 -5.55
CA ILE A 326 -26.40 -5.95 -6.15
C ILE A 326 -26.49 -7.22 -5.30
N GLU A 327 -27.29 -8.18 -5.76
CA GLU A 327 -27.43 -9.49 -5.11
C GLU A 327 -26.39 -10.47 -5.65
N CYS A 328 -25.70 -11.18 -4.75
CA CYS A 328 -24.72 -12.20 -5.11
C CYS A 328 -24.46 -13.16 -3.95
N LYS A 329 -23.87 -14.31 -4.26
CA LYS A 329 -23.43 -15.28 -3.24
C LYS A 329 -22.10 -14.86 -2.61
N ALA A 330 -21.91 -15.24 -1.36
CA ALA A 330 -20.59 -15.22 -0.73
C ALA A 330 -19.60 -15.93 -1.66
N GLY A 331 -18.48 -15.28 -1.94
CA GLY A 331 -17.55 -15.76 -2.96
C GLY A 331 -17.54 -14.96 -4.26
N SER A 332 -18.41 -13.96 -4.37
CA SER A 332 -18.50 -13.08 -5.54
C SER A 332 -17.81 -11.74 -5.29
N ILE A 333 -17.49 -11.02 -6.37
CA ILE A 333 -17.02 -9.63 -6.29
C ILE A 333 -18.04 -8.73 -6.99
N ALA A 334 -18.65 -7.81 -6.24
CA ALA A 334 -19.44 -6.74 -6.83
C ALA A 334 -18.50 -5.61 -7.26
N VAL A 335 -18.56 -5.19 -8.52
CA VAL A 335 -17.65 -4.19 -9.10
C VAL A 335 -18.46 -3.05 -9.68
N TRP A 336 -18.03 -1.80 -9.45
CA TRP A 336 -18.69 -0.63 -10.04
C TRP A 336 -17.73 0.47 -10.46
N ASP A 337 -18.12 1.16 -11.54
CA ASP A 337 -17.47 2.36 -12.06
C ASP A 337 -17.58 3.50 -11.04
N GLY A 338 -16.52 4.30 -10.90
CA GLY A 338 -16.46 5.38 -9.91
C GLY A 338 -17.49 6.48 -10.12
N ARG A 339 -18.09 6.56 -11.31
CA ARG A 339 -19.16 7.50 -11.66
C ARG A 339 -20.54 6.95 -11.32
N THR A 340 -20.67 5.64 -11.07
CA THR A 340 -21.94 4.99 -10.76
C THR A 340 -22.48 5.47 -9.42
N TRP A 341 -23.73 5.91 -9.45
CA TRP A 341 -24.46 6.25 -8.24
C TRP A 341 -24.82 4.99 -7.49
N HIS A 342 -24.46 4.95 -6.23
CA HIS A 342 -24.65 3.80 -5.37
C HIS A 342 -24.88 4.22 -3.92
N ASP A 343 -25.44 3.31 -3.15
CA ASP A 343 -25.64 3.40 -1.71
C ASP A 343 -25.50 1.98 -1.15
N ASN A 344 -25.93 1.77 0.09
CA ASN A 344 -26.10 0.46 0.67
C ASN A 344 -27.54 0.32 1.15
N ALA A 345 -28.13 -0.87 0.98
CA ALA A 345 -29.41 -1.20 1.59
C ALA A 345 -29.27 -1.31 3.12
N PRO A 346 -30.35 -1.04 3.87
CA PRO A 346 -30.36 -1.29 5.31
C PRO A 346 -30.26 -2.79 5.57
N ARG A 347 -29.42 -3.19 6.53
CA ARG A 347 -29.35 -4.57 7.02
C ARG A 347 -30.39 -4.80 8.11
N THR A 348 -31.27 -5.78 7.92
CA THR A 348 -32.40 -6.06 8.84
C THR A 348 -32.24 -7.35 9.64
N ILE A 349 -31.32 -8.23 9.23
CA ILE A 349 -31.00 -9.49 9.91
C ILE A 349 -29.82 -9.35 10.87
N ASP A 350 -29.79 -10.19 11.90
CA ASP A 350 -28.73 -10.21 12.91
C ASP A 350 -27.38 -10.70 12.35
N GLY A 351 -26.31 -10.55 13.12
CA GLY A 351 -24.95 -10.93 12.74
C GLY A 351 -24.19 -9.86 11.95
N GLU A 352 -23.07 -10.29 11.36
CA GLU A 352 -22.08 -9.43 10.72
C GLU A 352 -21.96 -9.77 9.23
N ARG A 353 -21.92 -8.74 8.38
CA ARG A 353 -21.55 -8.83 6.96
C ARG A 353 -20.18 -8.21 6.77
N ALA A 354 -19.18 -9.03 6.44
CA ALA A 354 -17.81 -8.60 6.19
C ALA A 354 -17.56 -8.45 4.68
N VAL A 355 -16.86 -7.38 4.31
CA VAL A 355 -16.45 -7.14 2.92
C VAL A 355 -15.04 -6.54 2.88
N LEU A 356 -14.31 -6.86 1.82
CA LEU A 356 -13.06 -6.17 1.46
C LEU A 356 -13.33 -5.29 0.24
N HIS A 357 -12.97 -4.02 0.33
CA HIS A 357 -12.96 -3.07 -0.78
C HIS A 357 -11.54 -2.93 -1.30
N VAL A 358 -11.37 -3.22 -2.59
CA VAL A 358 -10.14 -2.96 -3.32
C VAL A 358 -10.46 -1.99 -4.44
N SER A 359 -9.80 -0.84 -4.44
CA SER A 359 -10.02 0.19 -5.46
C SER A 359 -8.79 0.38 -6.33
N TYR A 360 -9.01 0.55 -7.63
CA TYR A 360 -7.97 0.83 -8.62
C TYR A 360 -8.24 2.20 -9.24
N THR A 361 -7.19 2.89 -9.62
CA THR A 361 -7.31 4.23 -10.21
C THR A 361 -6.45 4.37 -11.46
N ARG A 362 -6.89 5.25 -12.36
CA ARG A 362 -6.19 5.55 -13.61
C ARG A 362 -4.84 6.19 -13.31
N LEU A 363 -3.84 5.93 -14.15
CA LEU A 363 -2.43 6.31 -13.98
C LEU A 363 -2.18 7.71 -13.39
N MET A 364 -2.89 8.75 -13.85
CA MET A 364 -2.67 10.13 -13.41
C MET A 364 -3.37 10.52 -12.10
N MET A 365 -4.17 9.62 -11.52
CA MET A 365 -4.90 9.88 -10.28
C MET A 365 -4.02 9.59 -9.07
N ARG A 366 -4.12 10.47 -8.07
CA ARG A 366 -3.43 10.26 -6.80
C ARG A 366 -4.12 9.14 -6.01
N GLN A 367 -3.34 8.18 -5.52
CA GLN A 367 -3.80 7.08 -4.66
C GLN A 367 -4.33 7.61 -3.32
N MET A 368 -5.37 6.97 -2.78
CA MET A 368 -5.89 7.28 -1.44
C MET A 368 -4.99 6.73 -0.32
N GLU A 369 -4.34 5.60 -0.55
CA GLU A 369 -3.36 5.00 0.36
C GLU A 369 -1.99 4.92 -0.32
N VAL A 370 -0.95 5.30 0.40
CA VAL A 370 0.44 5.22 -0.07
C VAL A 370 1.23 4.31 0.86
N TYR A 371 1.89 3.31 0.28
CA TYR A 371 2.78 2.40 0.99
C TYR A 371 4.20 2.94 0.94
N SER A 372 4.95 2.84 2.05
CA SER A 372 6.39 3.16 2.06
C SER A 372 7.14 2.32 1.04
N ARG A 373 8.25 2.84 0.50
CA ARG A 373 9.04 2.11 -0.53
C ARG A 373 9.44 0.72 -0.07
N SER A 374 9.89 0.60 1.18
CA SER A 374 10.26 -0.69 1.78
C SER A 374 9.10 -1.70 1.86
N VAL A 375 7.87 -1.23 2.04
CA VAL A 375 6.68 -2.10 2.00
C VAL A 375 6.37 -2.51 0.57
N GLN A 376 6.42 -1.56 -0.38
CA GLN A 376 6.22 -1.86 -1.80
C GLN A 376 7.22 -2.91 -2.28
N ASP A 377 8.51 -2.76 -1.98
CA ASP A 377 9.54 -3.69 -2.45
C ASP A 377 9.32 -5.11 -1.89
N ARG A 378 8.95 -5.26 -0.61
CA ARG A 378 8.61 -6.58 -0.03
C ARG A 378 7.38 -7.20 -0.68
N LEU A 379 6.37 -6.38 -0.99
CA LEU A 379 5.17 -6.88 -1.68
C LEU A 379 5.52 -7.31 -3.11
N VAL A 380 6.33 -6.53 -3.83
CA VAL A 380 6.79 -6.87 -5.19
C VAL A 380 7.68 -8.11 -5.19
N GLU A 381 8.61 -8.23 -4.25
CA GLU A 381 9.46 -9.42 -4.11
C GLU A 381 8.62 -10.68 -3.89
N ARG A 382 7.55 -10.57 -3.09
CA ARG A 382 6.68 -11.70 -2.78
C ARG A 382 5.71 -12.07 -3.91
N TYR A 383 5.13 -11.08 -4.58
CA TYR A 383 4.00 -11.27 -5.50
C TYR A 383 4.33 -10.99 -6.97
N GLY A 384 5.54 -10.53 -7.26
CA GLY A 384 6.05 -10.34 -8.62
C GLY A 384 5.40 -9.20 -9.39
N GLU A 385 5.33 -9.36 -10.71
CA GLU A 385 4.83 -8.37 -11.67
C GLU A 385 3.44 -7.80 -11.32
N PRO A 386 2.42 -8.61 -10.97
CA PRO A 386 1.09 -8.08 -10.66
C PRO A 386 1.12 -6.99 -9.58
N MET A 387 1.92 -7.21 -8.54
CA MET A 387 2.06 -6.23 -7.47
C MET A 387 2.95 -5.05 -7.88
N ALA A 388 3.94 -5.26 -8.75
CA ALA A 388 4.74 -4.17 -9.31
C ALA A 388 3.88 -3.20 -10.14
N GLN A 389 2.88 -3.71 -10.87
CA GLN A 389 1.86 -2.89 -11.55
C GLN A 389 1.08 -2.05 -10.53
N LEU A 390 0.51 -2.70 -9.50
CA LEU A 390 -0.31 -2.00 -8.50
C LEU A 390 0.44 -0.91 -7.73
N MET A 391 1.75 -1.11 -7.51
CA MET A 391 2.63 -0.16 -6.84
C MET A 391 3.21 0.92 -7.78
N GLY A 392 2.76 0.99 -9.04
CA GLY A 392 3.22 2.00 -10.01
C GLY A 392 4.73 1.92 -10.29
N ARG A 393 5.30 0.70 -10.31
CA ARG A 393 6.76 0.52 -10.46
C ARG A 393 7.23 0.65 -11.90
N TYR A 394 6.32 0.51 -12.85
CA TYR A 394 6.62 0.51 -14.28
C TYR A 394 6.53 1.89 -14.94
N ASP A 395 6.04 2.90 -14.22
CA ASP A 395 5.95 4.29 -14.70
C ASP A 395 7.00 5.20 -14.03
N PHE A 396 7.10 6.43 -14.51
CA PHE A 396 8.02 7.46 -14.02
C PHE A 396 7.45 8.34 -12.89
N LEU A 397 6.18 8.19 -12.53
CA LEU A 397 5.51 9.06 -11.57
C LEU A 397 6.04 8.78 -10.16
N ALA A 398 6.27 9.86 -9.39
CA ALA A 398 6.84 9.81 -8.05
C ALA A 398 8.22 9.10 -7.95
N LYS A 399 9.00 9.11 -9.03
CA LYS A 399 10.38 8.59 -9.07
C LYS A 399 11.41 9.73 -9.11
N PRO A 400 12.56 9.60 -8.43
CA PRO A 400 13.59 10.65 -8.38
C PRO A 400 14.11 11.06 -9.77
N GLU A 401 14.21 10.11 -10.69
CA GLU A 401 14.70 10.32 -12.05
C GLU A 401 13.71 11.13 -12.90
N GLY A 402 12.43 11.18 -12.51
CA GLY A 402 11.38 11.83 -13.28
C GLY A 402 11.38 11.34 -14.74
N LYS A 403 11.30 12.27 -15.69
CA LYS A 403 11.28 11.95 -17.13
C LYS A 403 12.60 11.35 -17.65
N LEU A 404 13.69 11.40 -16.88
CA LEU A 404 14.95 10.74 -17.25
C LEU A 404 14.86 9.21 -17.10
N TYR A 405 13.86 8.69 -16.37
CA TYR A 405 13.47 7.30 -16.47
C TYR A 405 12.68 7.08 -17.77
N VAL A 406 13.40 7.00 -18.89
CA VAL A 406 12.84 6.98 -20.25
C VAL A 406 11.82 5.86 -20.45
N ASP A 407 12.15 4.62 -20.03
CA ASP A 407 11.23 3.48 -20.16
C ASP A 407 9.91 3.74 -19.42
N GLY A 408 9.99 4.24 -18.18
CA GLY A 408 8.82 4.56 -17.38
C GLY A 408 8.02 5.74 -17.93
N PHE A 409 8.70 6.73 -18.51
CA PHE A 409 8.07 7.89 -19.12
C PHE A 409 7.29 7.50 -20.37
N LEU A 410 7.92 6.78 -21.30
CA LEU A 410 7.27 6.35 -22.53
C LEU A 410 6.16 5.34 -22.28
N ARG A 411 6.36 4.44 -21.30
CA ARG A 411 5.29 3.52 -20.89
C ARG A 411 4.09 4.29 -20.35
N ALA A 412 4.29 5.29 -19.49
CA ALA A 412 3.20 6.12 -19.01
C ALA A 412 2.47 6.85 -20.15
N VAL A 413 3.20 7.33 -21.16
CA VAL A 413 2.61 7.97 -22.36
C VAL A 413 1.77 6.96 -23.13
N ALA A 414 2.32 5.80 -23.47
CA ALA A 414 1.59 4.73 -24.17
C ALA A 414 0.34 4.29 -23.41
N TYR A 415 0.49 4.06 -22.10
CA TYR A 415 -0.56 3.54 -21.24
C TYR A 415 -1.64 4.56 -20.94
N SER A 416 -1.38 5.85 -21.14
CA SER A 416 -2.42 6.87 -21.04
C SER A 416 -3.46 6.78 -22.16
N ARG A 417 -3.15 6.07 -23.26
CA ARG A 417 -3.98 5.94 -24.46
C ARG A 417 -4.76 4.64 -24.52
N ARG A 418 -4.50 3.73 -23.59
CA ARG A 418 -5.21 2.45 -23.39
C ARG A 418 -5.87 2.50 -22.02
#